data_AF-A0A142XI23-F1
#
_entry.id   AF-A0A142XI23-F1
#
_cell.length_a   1.000
_cell.length_b   1.000
_cell.length_c   1.000
_cell.angle_alpha   90.00
_cell.angle_beta   90.00
_cell.angle_gamma   90.00
#
_symmetry.space_group_name_H-M   'P 1'
#
loop_
_entity.id
_entity.type
_entity.pdbx_description
1 polymer ?
#
loop_
_entity_poly.entity_id
_entity_poly.type
_entity_poly.pdbx_seq_one_letter_code
_entity_poly.pdbx_strand_id
1 'polypeptide(L)'
;MGLVGWFRKTFLTASDPNQPQLVLAGLGFDEAIALIAAGSWRVDVNREARQFPLQFGPEVIPELWRRYESIGEPHPNFEARKRSMTEWIECWWRALEAILCSYREHALPSLWERVDTNDRALLLLCRLAAEGVERELILAGLRDRLPGMAPERHEFLVENSEYSARRDSDLAVVLTYLRQVPAFERATVEVLCRRVFEEPDDTELVAVLKKLIPTLSRSARNLVAERLHSRAKYDSVRAVIEELRQVPAFEHAFDEVRPSTDSTR
;
A
#
# COMPACT_ATOMS: atom_id res chain seq x y z
N MET A 1 17.24 2.63 11.51
CA MET A 1 16.07 1.79 11.83
C MET A 1 15.57 1.23 10.52
N GLY A 2 15.58 -0.09 10.36
CA GLY A 2 15.45 -0.76 9.06
C GLY A 2 14.05 -0.63 8.47
N LEU A 3 13.99 -0.22 7.20
CA LEU A 3 12.83 -0.32 6.33
C LEU A 3 12.44 -1.80 6.23
N VAL A 4 11.36 -2.19 6.89
CA VAL A 4 10.76 -3.51 6.72
C VAL A 4 10.05 -3.48 5.37
N GLY A 5 10.70 -4.05 4.35
CA GLY A 5 10.14 -4.19 3.02
C GLY A 5 8.92 -5.10 3.05
N TRP A 6 7.73 -4.51 3.06
CA TRP A 6 6.41 -5.16 3.02
C TRP A 6 6.16 -6.05 1.79
N PHE A 7 7.04 -6.06 0.79
CA PHE A 7 6.64 -6.37 -0.60
C PHE A 7 7.06 -7.70 -1.18
N ARG A 8 7.72 -8.59 -0.43
CA ARG A 8 8.25 -9.83 -1.01
C ARG A 8 7.49 -11.12 -0.72
N LYS A 9 6.36 -11.08 -0.02
CA LYS A 9 5.68 -12.31 0.34
C LYS A 9 4.33 -12.44 -0.34
N THR A 10 4.22 -13.49 -1.16
CA THR A 10 3.03 -13.90 -1.90
C THR A 10 1.95 -14.34 -0.91
N PHE A 11 1.24 -13.38 -0.33
CA PHE A 11 0.01 -13.66 0.39
C PHE A 11 -1.08 -13.99 -0.63
N LEU A 12 -1.89 -15.00 -0.32
CA LEU A 12 -3.01 -15.39 -1.17
C LEU A 12 -3.98 -14.20 -1.29
N THR A 13 -4.21 -13.77 -2.53
CA THR A 13 -5.13 -12.68 -2.88
C THR A 13 -6.27 -13.17 -3.78
N ALA A 14 -6.26 -14.46 -4.14
CA ALA A 14 -7.33 -15.08 -4.92
C ALA A 14 -8.30 -15.79 -3.97
N SER A 15 -9.56 -15.37 -4.00
CA SER A 15 -10.68 -16.07 -3.38
C SER A 15 -10.95 -17.38 -4.14
N ASP A 16 -10.12 -18.40 -3.93
CA ASP A 16 -10.45 -19.77 -4.32
C ASP A 16 -11.58 -20.26 -3.39
N PRO A 17 -12.79 -20.55 -3.91
CA PRO A 17 -13.90 -21.02 -3.09
C PRO A 17 -13.60 -22.34 -2.36
N ASN A 18 -12.56 -23.07 -2.77
CA ASN A 18 -12.12 -24.31 -2.12
C ASN A 18 -11.08 -24.09 -1.01
N GLN A 19 -10.70 -22.86 -0.70
CA GLN A 19 -9.78 -22.60 0.42
C GLN A 19 -10.43 -22.93 1.77
N PRO A 20 -9.68 -23.56 2.70
CA PRO A 20 -10.18 -23.88 4.03
C PRO A 20 -10.66 -22.60 4.74
N GLN A 21 -11.82 -22.68 5.40
CA GLN A 21 -12.37 -21.60 6.22
C GLN A 21 -11.91 -21.76 7.67
N LEU A 22 -11.67 -20.64 8.34
CA LEU A 22 -11.39 -20.64 9.77
C LEU A 22 -12.72 -20.65 10.54
N VAL A 23 -12.80 -21.47 11.59
CA VAL A 23 -13.97 -21.48 12.48
C VAL A 23 -13.69 -20.52 13.62
N LEU A 24 -14.29 -19.33 13.58
CA LEU A 24 -14.12 -18.32 14.64
C LEU A 24 -15.19 -18.42 15.75
N ALA A 25 -16.28 -19.12 15.47
CA ALA A 25 -17.42 -19.24 16.39
C ALA A 25 -16.97 -19.81 17.75
N GLY A 26 -17.29 -19.08 18.82
CA GLY A 26 -16.98 -19.47 20.19
C GLY A 26 -15.56 -19.12 20.66
N LEU A 27 -14.70 -18.57 19.79
CA LEU A 27 -13.39 -18.06 20.18
C LEU A 27 -13.51 -16.72 20.91
N GLY A 28 -12.55 -16.45 21.80
CA GLY A 28 -12.38 -15.12 22.38
C GLY A 28 -11.93 -14.08 21.34
N PHE A 29 -12.11 -12.80 21.67
CA PHE A 29 -11.75 -11.67 20.78
C PHE A 29 -10.30 -11.76 20.27
N ASP A 30 -9.34 -11.90 21.17
CA ASP A 30 -7.90 -11.98 20.83
C ASP A 30 -7.54 -13.27 20.09
N GLU A 31 -8.19 -14.37 20.45
CA GLU A 31 -7.98 -15.67 19.84
C GLU A 31 -8.46 -15.69 18.39
N ALA A 32 -9.59 -15.05 18.11
CA ALA A 32 -10.10 -14.89 16.75
C ALA A 32 -9.15 -14.05 15.87
N ILE A 33 -8.61 -12.93 16.40
CA ILE A 33 -7.61 -12.13 15.69
C ILE A 33 -6.35 -12.97 15.43
N ALA A 34 -5.85 -13.66 16.45
CA ALA A 34 -4.63 -14.46 16.36
C ALA A 34 -4.79 -15.62 15.35
N LEU A 35 -5.98 -16.24 15.28
CA LEU A 35 -6.26 -17.31 14.34
C LEU A 35 -6.32 -16.80 12.88
N ILE A 36 -6.98 -15.65 12.63
CA ILE A 36 -6.96 -15.00 11.32
C ILE A 36 -5.53 -14.66 10.91
N ALA A 37 -4.76 -14.02 11.82
CA ALA A 37 -3.36 -13.68 11.59
C ALA A 37 -2.53 -14.91 11.22
N ALA A 38 -2.64 -16.00 11.99
CA ALA A 38 -1.92 -17.23 11.73
C ALA A 38 -2.29 -17.89 10.38
N GLY A 39 -3.54 -17.70 9.95
CA GLY A 39 -4.05 -18.18 8.67
C GLY A 39 -3.58 -17.40 7.44
N SER A 40 -2.98 -16.22 7.58
CA SER A 40 -2.73 -15.25 6.48
C SER A 40 -2.02 -15.80 5.24
N TRP A 41 -1.30 -16.92 5.38
CA TRP A 41 -0.57 -17.59 4.31
C TRP A 41 -1.37 -18.63 3.53
N ARG A 42 -2.51 -19.05 4.09
CA ARG A 42 -3.27 -20.25 3.68
C ARG A 42 -4.70 -19.92 3.31
N VAL A 43 -5.22 -18.79 3.78
CA VAL A 43 -6.60 -18.37 3.57
C VAL A 43 -6.65 -16.93 3.08
N ASP A 44 -7.74 -16.59 2.41
CA ASP A 44 -8.13 -15.22 2.14
C ASP A 44 -8.50 -14.51 3.46
N VAL A 45 -7.57 -13.72 3.99
CA VAL A 45 -7.74 -12.96 5.24
C VAL A 45 -8.98 -12.06 5.20
N ASN A 46 -9.28 -11.46 4.04
CA ASN A 46 -10.44 -10.57 3.91
C ASN A 46 -11.74 -11.36 4.02
N ARG A 47 -11.78 -12.59 3.49
CA ARG A 47 -12.91 -13.49 3.63
C ARG A 47 -13.13 -13.87 5.10
N GLU A 48 -12.07 -14.28 5.79
CA GLU A 48 -12.19 -14.71 7.20
C GLU A 48 -12.54 -13.53 8.13
N ALA A 49 -11.99 -12.34 7.86
CA ALA A 49 -12.29 -11.13 8.62
C ALA A 49 -13.77 -10.71 8.58
N ARG A 50 -14.54 -11.11 7.56
CA ARG A 50 -16.00 -10.85 7.47
C ARG A 50 -16.81 -11.59 8.53
N GLN A 51 -16.26 -12.64 9.14
CA GLN A 51 -16.92 -13.32 10.26
C GLN A 51 -16.88 -12.47 11.53
N PHE A 52 -15.93 -11.54 11.66
CA PHE A 52 -15.66 -10.81 12.90
C PHE A 52 -16.80 -9.86 13.32
N PRO A 53 -17.39 -9.03 12.43
CA PRO A 53 -18.54 -8.19 12.79
C PRO A 53 -19.78 -8.98 13.19
N LEU A 54 -19.97 -10.19 12.63
CA LEU A 54 -21.09 -11.07 12.96
C LEU A 54 -20.99 -11.62 14.39
N GLN A 55 -19.79 -11.70 14.94
CA GLN A 55 -19.52 -12.24 16.27
C GLN A 55 -19.41 -11.16 17.34
N PHE A 56 -18.79 -10.02 17.05
CA PHE A 56 -18.39 -9.05 18.07
C PHE A 56 -19.05 -7.66 17.97
N GLY A 57 -19.81 -7.35 16.91
CA GLY A 57 -20.49 -6.06 16.77
C GLY A 57 -19.53 -4.85 16.62
N PRO A 58 -20.01 -3.67 16.16
CA PRO A 58 -19.15 -2.51 15.91
C PRO A 58 -18.58 -1.84 17.17
N GLU A 59 -19.12 -2.13 18.35
CA GLU A 59 -18.68 -1.60 19.64
C GLU A 59 -17.23 -1.96 20.00
N VAL A 60 -16.65 -2.98 19.34
CA VAL A 60 -15.26 -3.41 19.58
C VAL A 60 -14.22 -2.67 18.74
N ILE A 61 -14.63 -1.77 17.83
CA ILE A 61 -13.68 -1.00 17.00
C ILE A 61 -12.63 -0.25 17.86
N PRO A 62 -12.97 0.41 18.99
CA PRO A 62 -11.97 1.00 19.87
C PRO A 62 -10.99 -0.02 20.49
N GLU A 63 -11.43 -1.25 20.73
CA GLU A 63 -10.55 -2.33 21.21
C GLU A 63 -9.62 -2.83 20.10
N LEU A 64 -10.10 -2.95 18.86
CA LEU A 64 -9.26 -3.29 17.71
C LEU A 64 -8.09 -2.32 17.53
N TRP A 65 -8.32 -1.01 17.75
CA TRP A 65 -7.26 -0.01 17.72
C TRP A 65 -6.22 -0.22 18.83
N ARG A 66 -6.63 -0.60 20.04
CA ARG A 66 -5.69 -0.93 21.12
C ARG A 66 -4.78 -2.12 20.76
N ARG A 67 -5.26 -3.05 19.92
CA ARG A 67 -4.47 -4.20 19.47
C ARG A 67 -3.44 -3.89 18.39
N TYR A 68 -3.41 -2.67 17.84
CA TYR A 68 -2.25 -2.20 17.09
C TYR A 68 -1.04 -1.91 17.98
N GLU A 69 -1.28 -1.57 19.26
CA GLU A 69 -0.23 -1.22 20.24
C GLU A 69 0.18 -2.42 21.10
N SER A 70 -0.73 -3.40 21.30
CA SER A 70 -0.47 -4.62 22.06
C SER A 70 -0.57 -5.86 21.17
N ILE A 71 0.57 -6.30 20.65
CA ILE A 71 0.65 -7.48 19.76
C ILE A 71 0.52 -8.74 20.61
N GLY A 72 -0.47 -9.58 20.29
CA GLY A 72 -0.68 -10.86 20.97
C GLY A 72 0.45 -11.84 20.74
N GLU A 73 0.51 -12.93 21.51
CA GLU A 73 1.46 -14.00 21.24
C GLU A 73 1.09 -14.76 19.96
N PRO A 74 2.09 -15.28 19.20
CA PRO A 74 1.83 -16.12 18.05
C PRO A 74 0.90 -17.29 18.38
N HIS A 75 -0.21 -17.39 17.65
CA HIS A 75 -1.14 -18.51 17.79
C HIS A 75 -0.41 -19.86 17.58
N PRO A 76 -0.75 -20.95 18.29
CA PRO A 76 -0.08 -22.25 18.13
C PRO A 76 -0.04 -22.79 16.69
N ASN A 77 -1.06 -22.44 15.88
CA ASN A 77 -1.14 -22.81 14.46
C ASN A 77 -0.26 -21.96 13.53
N PHE A 78 0.42 -20.93 14.04
CA PHE A 78 1.36 -20.14 13.25
C PHE A 78 2.56 -21.01 12.85
N GLU A 79 2.83 -21.07 11.54
CA GLU A 79 3.78 -22.04 10.97
C GLU A 79 5.15 -21.99 11.65
N ALA A 80 5.56 -23.11 12.23
CA ALA A 80 6.82 -23.21 12.98
C ALA A 80 8.08 -22.84 12.18
N ARG A 81 8.03 -23.00 10.84
CA ARG A 81 9.14 -22.67 9.93
C ARG A 81 9.25 -21.17 9.61
N LYS A 82 8.27 -20.35 10.02
CA LYS A 82 8.18 -18.90 9.76
C LYS A 82 8.24 -18.06 11.04
N ARG A 83 8.70 -18.65 12.15
CA ARG A 83 8.75 -18.04 13.50
C ARG A 83 9.78 -16.92 13.64
N SER A 84 9.66 -15.84 12.87
CA SER A 84 10.21 -14.56 13.30
C SER A 84 9.08 -13.75 13.94
N MET A 85 9.41 -13.01 15.00
CA MET A 85 8.46 -12.08 15.59
C MET A 85 8.04 -11.02 14.56
N THR A 86 8.93 -10.61 13.67
CA THR A 86 8.63 -9.70 12.56
C THR A 86 7.51 -10.22 11.66
N GLU A 87 7.56 -11.50 11.27
CA GLU A 87 6.52 -12.12 10.44
C GLU A 87 5.17 -12.15 11.16
N TRP A 88 5.21 -12.46 12.46
CA TRP A 88 4.00 -12.50 13.26
C TRP A 88 3.35 -11.12 13.35
N ILE A 89 4.15 -10.08 13.59
CA ILE A 89 3.68 -8.69 13.62
C ILE A 89 3.04 -8.29 12.28
N GLU A 90 3.65 -8.67 11.16
CA GLU A 90 3.10 -8.42 9.82
C GLU A 90 1.73 -9.10 9.63
N CYS A 91 1.63 -10.38 10.00
CA CYS A 91 0.37 -11.15 9.91
C CYS A 91 -0.71 -10.59 10.85
N TRP A 92 -0.31 -10.15 12.05
CA TRP A 92 -1.19 -9.54 13.04
C TRP A 92 -1.80 -8.23 12.52
N TRP A 93 -0.97 -7.32 12.03
CA TRP A 93 -1.45 -6.06 11.46
C TRP A 93 -2.34 -6.29 10.23
N ARG A 94 -2.00 -7.25 9.36
CA ARG A 94 -2.83 -7.60 8.21
C ARG A 94 -4.22 -8.09 8.63
N ALA A 95 -4.29 -8.93 9.67
CA ALA A 95 -5.57 -9.40 10.22
C ALA A 95 -6.39 -8.24 10.78
N LEU A 96 -5.78 -7.36 11.60
CA LEU A 96 -6.46 -6.20 12.16
C LEU A 96 -6.98 -5.25 11.07
N GLU A 97 -6.18 -5.01 10.02
CA GLU A 97 -6.58 -4.17 8.90
C GLU A 97 -7.79 -4.76 8.16
N ALA A 98 -7.77 -6.05 7.88
CA ALA A 98 -8.89 -6.73 7.21
C ALA A 98 -10.15 -6.76 8.09
N ILE A 99 -9.99 -6.96 9.40
CA ILE A 99 -11.10 -6.91 10.36
C ILE A 99 -11.69 -5.50 10.42
N LEU A 100 -10.87 -4.45 10.50
CA LEU A 100 -11.38 -3.07 10.50
C LEU A 100 -12.12 -2.75 9.19
N CYS A 101 -11.60 -3.17 8.04
CA CYS A 101 -12.31 -3.00 6.76
C CYS A 101 -13.64 -3.76 6.74
N SER A 102 -13.75 -4.93 7.38
CA SER A 102 -14.99 -5.71 7.38
C SER A 102 -16.14 -5.05 8.15
N TYR A 103 -15.85 -4.08 9.02
CA TYR A 103 -16.85 -3.21 9.65
C TYR A 103 -17.39 -2.09 8.75
N ARG A 104 -16.79 -1.88 7.57
CA ARG A 104 -17.27 -0.96 6.52
C ARG A 104 -17.60 0.44 7.07
N GLU A 105 -18.84 0.92 6.89
CA GLU A 105 -19.32 2.24 7.28
C GLU A 105 -19.13 2.49 8.78
N HIS A 106 -19.25 1.45 9.62
CA HIS A 106 -19.07 1.57 11.08
C HIS A 106 -17.63 1.93 11.48
N ALA A 107 -16.63 1.63 10.65
CA ALA A 107 -15.24 1.96 10.93
C ALA A 107 -14.89 3.44 10.61
N LEU A 108 -15.68 4.11 9.75
CA LEU A 108 -15.35 5.43 9.24
C LEU A 108 -15.15 6.50 10.33
N PRO A 109 -16.02 6.63 11.35
CA PRO A 109 -15.80 7.66 12.38
C PRO A 109 -14.46 7.50 13.09
N SER A 110 -14.09 6.26 13.41
CA SER A 110 -12.85 5.94 14.11
C SER A 110 -11.60 6.14 13.24
N LEU A 111 -11.72 5.88 11.93
CA LEU A 111 -10.67 6.13 10.94
C LEU A 111 -10.43 7.63 10.74
N TRP A 112 -11.50 8.42 10.59
CA TRP A 112 -11.39 9.87 10.41
C TRP A 112 -10.82 10.59 11.62
N GLU A 113 -11.09 10.10 12.84
CA GLU A 113 -10.48 10.59 14.09
C GLU A 113 -8.96 10.38 14.10
N ARG A 114 -8.48 9.31 13.45
CA ARG A 114 -7.08 8.86 13.52
C ARG A 114 -6.25 9.19 12.29
N VAL A 115 -6.85 9.57 11.16
CA VAL A 115 -6.11 9.75 9.91
C VAL A 115 -5.01 10.80 10.01
N ASP A 116 -5.13 11.78 10.91
CA ASP A 116 -4.10 12.81 11.11
C ASP A 116 -2.98 12.38 12.06
N THR A 117 -3.07 11.23 12.72
CA THR A 117 -2.06 10.73 13.66
C THR A 117 -1.60 9.29 13.38
N ASN A 118 -2.31 8.56 12.52
CA ASN A 118 -2.04 7.16 12.22
C ASN A 118 -2.11 6.89 10.72
N ASP A 119 -0.97 6.53 10.13
CA ASP A 119 -0.85 6.25 8.70
C ASP A 119 -1.67 5.06 8.22
N ARG A 120 -1.98 4.10 9.11
CA ARG A 120 -2.82 2.96 8.75
C ARG A 120 -4.28 3.37 8.55
N ALA A 121 -4.76 4.38 9.29
CA ALA A 121 -6.10 4.90 9.06
C ALA A 121 -6.26 5.47 7.64
N LEU A 122 -5.22 6.14 7.13
CA LEU A 122 -5.17 6.62 5.74
C LEU A 122 -5.24 5.45 4.74
N LEU A 123 -4.45 4.39 4.96
CA LEU A 123 -4.46 3.19 4.11
C LEU A 123 -5.83 2.50 4.11
N LEU A 124 -6.46 2.37 5.27
CA LEU A 124 -7.77 1.72 5.42
C LEU A 124 -8.88 2.53 4.75
N LEU A 125 -8.84 3.87 4.83
CA LEU A 125 -9.77 4.72 4.08
C LEU A 125 -9.65 4.50 2.57
N CYS A 126 -8.44 4.41 2.02
CA CYS A 126 -8.23 4.09 0.60
C CYS A 126 -8.81 2.72 0.21
N ARG A 127 -8.65 1.71 1.08
CA ARG A 127 -9.21 0.36 0.86
C ARG A 127 -10.74 0.38 0.92
N LEU A 128 -11.33 1.05 1.91
CA LEU A 128 -12.79 1.18 2.01
C LEU A 128 -13.38 1.91 0.79
N ALA A 129 -12.72 2.96 0.31
CA ALA A 129 -13.13 3.63 -0.92
C ALA A 129 -13.03 2.72 -2.16
N ALA A 130 -12.01 1.85 -2.23
CA ALA A 130 -11.88 0.85 -3.28
C ALA A 130 -13.01 -0.20 -3.20
N GLU A 131 -13.41 -0.60 -1.99
CA GLU A 131 -14.57 -1.49 -1.75
C GLU A 131 -15.95 -0.81 -1.95
N GLY A 132 -15.97 0.45 -2.35
CA GLY A 132 -17.18 1.23 -2.63
C GLY A 132 -17.88 1.79 -1.38
N VAL A 133 -17.27 1.70 -0.20
CA VAL A 133 -17.80 2.28 1.05
C VAL A 133 -17.61 3.79 1.01
N GLU A 134 -18.72 4.54 0.95
CA GLU A 134 -18.74 6.01 0.92
C GLU A 134 -17.65 6.64 0.04
N ARG A 135 -17.40 6.04 -1.12
CA ARG A 135 -16.22 6.29 -1.96
C ARG A 135 -16.01 7.78 -2.23
N GLU A 136 -17.05 8.48 -2.65
CA GLU A 136 -16.99 9.89 -2.99
C GLU A 136 -16.64 10.76 -1.78
N LEU A 137 -17.24 10.46 -0.61
CA LEU A 137 -16.97 11.17 0.64
C LEU A 137 -15.51 10.95 1.07
N ILE A 138 -15.04 9.71 1.01
CA ILE A 138 -13.66 9.37 1.38
C ILE A 138 -12.67 10.07 0.46
N LEU A 139 -12.86 9.97 -0.86
CA LEU A 139 -11.97 10.59 -1.82
C LEU A 139 -11.94 12.12 -1.69
N ALA A 140 -13.08 12.76 -1.43
CA ALA A 140 -13.14 14.19 -1.16
C ALA A 140 -12.37 14.55 0.12
N GLY A 141 -12.65 13.86 1.24
CA GLY A 141 -12.00 14.12 2.52
C GLY A 141 -10.48 13.88 2.49
N LEU A 142 -10.03 12.84 1.79
CA LEU A 142 -8.60 12.58 1.60
C LEU A 142 -7.94 13.65 0.73
N ARG A 143 -8.58 14.07 -0.36
CA ARG A 143 -8.07 15.14 -1.23
C ARG A 143 -7.90 16.45 -0.49
N ASP A 144 -8.79 16.77 0.45
CA ASP A 144 -8.70 17.98 1.27
C ASP A 144 -7.59 17.92 2.31
N ARG A 145 -7.35 16.73 2.91
CA ARG A 145 -6.33 16.57 3.97
C ARG A 145 -4.92 16.34 3.45
N LEU A 146 -4.76 15.61 2.33
CA LEU A 146 -3.43 15.25 1.80
C LEU A 146 -2.48 16.44 1.64
N PRO A 147 -2.88 17.62 1.11
CA PRO A 147 -1.97 18.77 0.97
C PRO A 147 -1.35 19.23 2.29
N GLY A 148 -2.04 19.05 3.42
CA GLY A 148 -1.57 19.45 4.76
C GLY A 148 -0.76 18.38 5.50
N MET A 149 -0.64 17.17 4.94
CA MET A 149 0.09 16.08 5.57
C MET A 149 1.59 16.18 5.32
N ALA A 150 2.38 15.63 6.25
CA ALA A 150 3.82 15.51 6.11
C ALA A 150 4.18 14.59 4.92
N PRO A 151 5.26 14.88 4.16
CA PRO A 151 5.64 14.12 2.96
C PRO A 151 5.81 12.62 3.21
N GLU A 152 6.35 12.23 4.36
CA GLU A 152 6.60 10.83 4.74
C GLU A 152 5.31 10.00 4.78
N ARG A 153 4.17 10.66 5.02
CA ARG A 153 2.86 10.01 5.07
C ARG A 153 2.33 9.72 3.67
N HIS A 154 2.61 10.61 2.71
CA HIS A 154 2.34 10.33 1.30
C HIS A 154 3.19 9.16 0.82
N GLU A 155 4.49 9.16 1.16
CA GLU A 155 5.39 8.05 0.83
C GLU A 155 4.91 6.74 1.44
N PHE A 156 4.53 6.74 2.72
CA PHE A 156 3.96 5.56 3.38
C PHE A 156 2.74 5.02 2.62
N LEU A 157 1.78 5.89 2.25
CA LEU A 157 0.58 5.46 1.55
C LEU A 157 0.92 4.86 0.18
N VAL A 158 1.80 5.51 -0.60
CA VAL A 158 2.26 5.02 -1.91
C VAL A 158 2.94 3.67 -1.75
N GLU A 159 3.90 3.57 -0.82
CA GLU A 159 4.63 2.33 -0.55
C GLU A 159 3.67 1.19 -0.29
N ASN A 160 2.68 1.41 0.58
CA ASN A 160 1.73 0.41 1.05
C ASN A 160 0.57 0.10 0.09
N SER A 161 0.39 0.88 -0.98
CA SER A 161 -0.77 0.74 -1.87
C SER A 161 -0.42 0.41 -3.31
N GLU A 162 0.70 0.91 -3.86
CA GLU A 162 1.00 0.78 -5.30
C GLU A 162 1.17 -0.67 -5.76
N TYR A 163 1.77 -1.54 -4.94
CA TYR A 163 1.87 -2.96 -5.29
C TYR A 163 0.50 -3.66 -5.28
N SER A 164 -0.35 -3.32 -4.31
CA SER A 164 -1.71 -3.87 -4.20
C SER A 164 -2.59 -3.40 -5.35
N ALA A 165 -2.45 -2.14 -5.77
CA ALA A 165 -3.14 -1.56 -6.92
C ALA A 165 -2.81 -2.25 -8.26
N ARG A 166 -1.71 -3.02 -8.35
CA ARG A 166 -1.43 -3.85 -9.53
C ARG A 166 -2.43 -5.00 -9.69
N ARG A 167 -3.00 -5.47 -8.59
CA ARG A 167 -3.90 -6.62 -8.51
C ARG A 167 -5.35 -6.23 -8.19
N ASP A 168 -5.54 -5.02 -7.67
CA ASP A 168 -6.82 -4.44 -7.33
C ASP A 168 -7.07 -3.20 -8.20
N SER A 169 -7.93 -3.34 -9.20
CA SER A 169 -8.27 -2.25 -10.12
C SER A 169 -9.01 -1.10 -9.43
N ASP A 170 -9.80 -1.38 -8.39
CA ASP A 170 -10.55 -0.34 -7.69
C ASP A 170 -9.63 0.51 -6.83
N LEU A 171 -8.67 -0.11 -6.16
CA LEU A 171 -7.61 0.60 -5.46
C LEU A 171 -6.74 1.42 -6.43
N ALA A 172 -6.45 0.90 -7.64
CA ALA A 172 -5.73 1.66 -8.66
C ALA A 172 -6.49 2.93 -9.08
N VAL A 173 -7.82 2.89 -9.18
CA VAL A 173 -8.64 4.06 -9.47
C VAL A 173 -8.61 5.06 -8.30
N VAL A 174 -8.68 4.59 -7.06
CA VAL A 174 -8.52 5.43 -5.85
C VAL A 174 -7.18 6.16 -5.88
N LEU A 175 -6.07 5.45 -6.07
CA LEU A 175 -4.74 6.07 -6.13
C LEU A 175 -4.61 7.05 -7.30
N THR A 176 -5.21 6.73 -8.45
CA THR A 176 -5.22 7.64 -9.62
C THR A 176 -5.96 8.94 -9.30
N TYR A 177 -7.07 8.88 -8.56
CA TYR A 177 -7.75 10.08 -8.08
C TYR A 177 -6.86 10.88 -7.12
N LEU A 178 -6.20 10.23 -6.15
CA LEU A 178 -5.33 10.91 -5.18
C LEU A 178 -4.09 11.54 -5.83
N ARG A 179 -3.58 10.98 -6.94
CA ARG A 179 -2.48 11.57 -7.73
C ARG A 179 -2.83 12.92 -8.37
N GLN A 180 -4.09 13.35 -8.35
CA GLN A 180 -4.44 14.73 -8.72
C GLN A 180 -3.96 15.75 -7.67
N VAL A 181 -3.58 15.30 -6.46
CA VAL A 181 -2.95 16.14 -5.44
C VAL A 181 -1.43 16.20 -5.71
N PRO A 182 -0.84 17.38 -5.98
CA PRO A 182 0.56 17.49 -6.39
C PRO A 182 1.57 16.88 -5.40
N ALA A 183 1.32 17.02 -4.10
CA ALA A 183 2.18 16.43 -3.07
C ALA A 183 2.18 14.89 -3.13
N PHE A 184 1.02 14.29 -3.37
CA PHE A 184 0.87 12.84 -3.50
C PHE A 184 1.44 12.32 -4.82
N GLU A 185 1.27 13.05 -5.92
CA GLU A 185 1.91 12.73 -7.21
C GLU A 185 3.44 12.72 -7.08
N ARG A 186 4.00 13.73 -6.42
CA ARG A 186 5.43 13.81 -6.15
C ARG A 186 5.91 12.62 -5.32
N ALA A 187 5.23 12.29 -4.22
CA ALA A 187 5.58 11.13 -3.41
C ALA A 187 5.51 9.82 -4.21
N THR A 188 4.53 9.71 -5.11
CA THR A 188 4.41 8.56 -6.02
C THR A 188 5.68 8.39 -6.87
N VAL A 189 6.16 9.49 -7.47
CA VAL A 189 7.39 9.50 -8.26
C VAL A 189 8.61 9.14 -7.41
N GLU A 190 8.77 9.78 -6.24
CA GLU A 190 9.93 9.55 -5.37
C GLU A 190 10.03 8.08 -4.93
N VAL A 191 8.92 7.48 -4.49
CA VAL A 191 8.89 6.08 -4.05
C VAL A 191 9.17 5.13 -5.21
N LEU A 192 8.54 5.31 -6.37
CA LEU A 192 8.75 4.40 -7.50
C LEU A 192 10.17 4.51 -8.07
N CYS A 193 10.73 5.72 -8.17
CA CYS A 193 12.12 5.91 -8.57
C CYS A 193 13.10 5.33 -7.54
N ARG A 194 12.84 5.51 -6.23
CA ARG A 194 13.63 4.87 -5.16
C ARG A 194 13.65 3.35 -5.34
N ARG A 195 12.50 2.73 -5.62
CA ARG A 195 12.41 1.29 -5.87
C ARG A 195 13.17 0.84 -7.11
N VAL A 196 13.24 1.64 -8.17
CA VAL A 196 14.08 1.32 -9.33
C VAL A 196 15.54 1.20 -8.92
N PHE A 197 15.98 1.99 -7.95
CA PHE A 197 17.37 1.92 -7.47
C PHE A 197 17.62 0.73 -6.54
N GLU A 198 16.62 0.36 -5.74
CA GLU A 198 16.70 -0.77 -4.81
C GLU A 198 16.55 -2.11 -5.52
N GLU A 199 15.69 -2.17 -6.54
CA GLU A 199 15.29 -3.38 -7.27
C GLU A 199 15.23 -3.13 -8.79
N PRO A 200 16.37 -2.82 -9.44
CA PRO A 200 16.38 -2.41 -10.86
C PRO A 200 15.98 -3.54 -11.83
N ASP A 201 16.05 -4.80 -11.39
CA ASP A 201 15.66 -5.97 -12.19
C ASP A 201 14.15 -6.29 -12.08
N ASP A 202 13.38 -5.51 -11.31
CA ASP A 202 11.91 -5.67 -11.22
C ASP A 202 11.24 -5.19 -12.51
N THR A 203 11.06 -6.12 -13.46
CA THR A 203 10.34 -5.88 -14.72
C THR A 203 8.90 -5.40 -14.51
N GLU A 204 8.25 -5.74 -13.39
CA GLU A 204 6.91 -5.22 -13.08
C GLU A 204 6.97 -3.72 -12.77
N LEU A 205 8.00 -3.27 -12.06
CA LEU A 205 8.19 -1.85 -11.74
C LEU A 205 8.40 -1.00 -13.01
N VAL A 206 9.19 -1.50 -13.96
CA VAL A 206 9.37 -0.82 -15.26
C VAL A 206 8.05 -0.75 -16.01
N ALA A 207 7.25 -1.83 -16.03
CA ALA A 207 5.93 -1.83 -16.64
C ALA A 207 4.96 -0.85 -15.97
N VAL A 208 5.04 -0.69 -14.63
CA VAL A 208 4.27 0.32 -13.89
C VAL A 208 4.66 1.72 -14.32
N LEU A 209 5.96 2.03 -14.37
CA LEU A 209 6.44 3.35 -14.79
C LEU A 209 6.02 3.66 -16.24
N LYS A 210 6.10 2.69 -17.16
CA LYS A 210 5.64 2.84 -18.55
C LYS A 210 4.16 3.25 -18.64
N LYS A 211 3.31 2.69 -17.77
CA LYS A 211 1.88 3.02 -17.71
C LYS A 211 1.59 4.32 -16.97
N LEU A 212 2.36 4.62 -15.93
CA LEU A 212 2.14 5.77 -15.06
C LEU A 212 2.59 7.08 -15.73
N ILE A 213 3.79 7.11 -16.33
CA ILE A 213 4.41 8.31 -16.87
C ILE A 213 3.48 9.13 -17.79
N PRO A 214 2.73 8.53 -18.74
CA PRO A 214 1.80 9.28 -19.59
C PRO A 214 0.69 10.01 -18.83
N THR A 215 0.35 9.56 -17.61
CA THR A 215 -0.71 10.14 -16.77
C THR A 215 -0.19 11.24 -15.83
N LEU A 216 1.13 11.37 -15.71
CA LEU A 216 1.76 12.32 -14.79
C LEU A 216 1.77 13.75 -15.36
N SER A 217 1.69 14.72 -14.45
CA SER A 217 1.97 16.13 -14.74
C SER A 217 3.35 16.31 -15.36
N ARG A 218 3.56 17.40 -16.10
CA ARG A 218 4.88 17.70 -16.70
C ARG A 218 5.98 17.77 -15.64
N SER A 219 5.70 18.43 -14.51
CA SER A 219 6.63 18.51 -13.38
C SER A 219 6.99 17.14 -12.82
N ALA A 220 6.02 16.24 -12.66
CA ALA A 220 6.27 14.89 -12.17
C ALA A 220 7.08 14.05 -13.17
N ARG A 221 6.84 14.19 -14.48
CA ARG A 221 7.65 13.53 -15.51
C ARG A 221 9.09 14.01 -15.52
N ASN A 222 9.31 15.32 -15.38
CA ASN A 222 10.66 15.88 -15.30
C ASN A 222 11.38 15.37 -14.04
N LEU A 223 10.66 15.25 -12.92
CA LEU A 223 11.20 14.65 -11.69
C LEU A 223 11.61 13.18 -11.90
N VAL A 224 10.79 12.36 -12.60
CA VAL A 224 11.18 10.97 -12.94
C VAL A 224 12.49 10.97 -13.74
N ALA A 225 12.57 11.81 -14.77
CA ALA A 225 13.77 11.94 -15.60
C ALA A 225 15.00 12.36 -14.78
N GLU A 226 14.88 13.39 -13.94
CA GLU A 226 15.95 13.86 -13.05
C GLU A 226 16.43 12.77 -12.10
N ARG A 227 15.50 12.07 -11.44
CA ARG A 227 15.84 11.00 -10.48
C ARG A 227 16.58 9.87 -11.16
N LEU A 228 16.07 9.36 -12.29
CA LEU A 228 16.73 8.28 -13.01
C LEU A 228 18.09 8.73 -13.60
N HIS A 229 18.15 9.93 -14.19
CA HIS A 229 19.39 10.49 -14.75
C HIS A 229 20.50 10.62 -13.70
N SER A 230 20.16 11.09 -12.49
CA SER A 230 21.12 11.22 -11.38
C SER A 230 21.79 9.89 -10.97
N ARG A 231 21.22 8.77 -11.39
CA ARG A 231 21.68 7.41 -11.11
C ARG A 231 22.07 6.64 -12.39
N ALA A 232 22.15 7.29 -13.55
CA ALA A 232 22.52 6.65 -14.83
C ALA A 232 23.96 6.08 -14.87
N LYS A 233 24.77 6.35 -13.83
CA LYS A 233 26.07 5.70 -13.62
C LYS A 233 25.97 4.19 -13.33
N TYR A 234 24.81 3.72 -12.88
CA TYR A 234 24.55 2.29 -12.68
C TYR A 234 23.96 1.68 -13.95
N ASP A 235 24.57 0.62 -14.48
CA ASP A 235 24.16 0.02 -15.76
C ASP A 235 22.73 -0.52 -15.71
N SER A 236 22.30 -1.04 -14.56
CA SER A 236 20.94 -1.52 -14.34
C SER A 236 19.90 -0.39 -14.44
N VAL A 237 20.20 0.79 -13.89
CA VAL A 237 19.35 1.99 -14.05
C VAL A 237 19.36 2.49 -15.49
N ARG A 238 20.51 2.41 -16.19
CA ARG A 238 20.60 2.77 -17.60
C ARG A 238 19.71 1.89 -18.47
N ALA A 239 19.65 0.58 -18.21
CA ALA A 239 18.75 -0.33 -18.90
C ALA A 239 17.28 0.08 -18.70
N VAL A 240 16.87 0.43 -17.47
CA VAL A 240 15.53 0.96 -17.19
C VAL A 240 15.27 2.26 -17.94
N ILE A 241 16.23 3.19 -17.99
CA ILE A 241 16.10 4.43 -18.77
C ILE A 241 15.83 4.09 -20.25
N GLU A 242 16.67 3.26 -20.87
CA GLU A 242 16.50 2.89 -22.29
C GLU A 242 15.14 2.24 -22.57
N GLU A 243 14.63 1.44 -21.64
CA GLU A 243 13.27 0.92 -21.74
C GLU A 243 12.20 2.00 -21.64
N LEU A 244 12.35 2.98 -20.75
CA LEU A 244 11.40 4.07 -20.58
C LEU A 244 11.45 5.08 -21.72
N ARG A 245 12.56 5.22 -22.45
CA ARG A 245 12.68 6.06 -23.65
C ARG A 245 11.72 5.63 -24.78
N GLN A 246 11.22 4.40 -24.74
CA GLN A 246 10.15 3.93 -25.62
C GLN A 246 8.80 4.61 -25.33
N VAL A 247 8.65 5.29 -24.19
CA VAL A 247 7.47 6.06 -23.81
C VAL A 247 7.68 7.53 -24.25
N PRO A 248 6.93 8.05 -25.23
CA PRO A 248 7.17 9.40 -25.77
C PRO A 248 7.12 10.51 -24.71
N ALA A 249 6.24 10.36 -23.72
CA ALA A 249 6.11 11.31 -22.62
C ALA A 249 7.34 11.33 -21.69
N PHE A 250 8.06 10.20 -21.55
CA PHE A 250 9.32 10.13 -20.82
C PHE A 250 10.47 10.68 -21.64
N GLU A 251 10.58 10.28 -22.91
CA GLU A 251 11.65 10.73 -23.82
C GLU A 251 11.72 12.25 -23.86
N HIS A 252 10.56 12.89 -24.04
CA HIS A 252 10.47 14.36 -24.05
C HIS A 252 10.94 14.98 -22.73
N ALA A 253 10.53 14.44 -21.59
CA ALA A 253 10.95 14.94 -20.28
C ALA A 253 12.46 14.69 -20.03
N PHE A 254 13.00 13.56 -20.49
CA PHE A 254 14.40 13.22 -20.34
C PHE A 254 15.31 14.14 -21.16
N ASP A 255 14.90 14.46 -22.39
CA ASP A 255 15.59 15.43 -23.23
C ASP A 255 15.53 16.87 -22.69
N GLU A 256 14.49 17.24 -21.92
CA GLU A 256 14.41 18.54 -21.23
C GLU A 256 15.38 18.67 -20.04
N VAL A 257 15.71 17.56 -19.38
CA VAL A 257 16.57 17.53 -18.19
C VAL A 257 18.06 17.45 -18.56
N ARG A 258 18.38 16.79 -19.68
CA ARG A 258 19.74 16.57 -20.20
C ARG A 258 20.58 17.83 -20.48
N PRO A 259 20.04 19.00 -20.88
CA PRO A 259 20.86 20.19 -21.19
C PRO A 259 21.46 20.88 -19.95
N SER A 260 21.01 20.54 -18.74
CA SER A 260 21.42 21.24 -17.51
C SER A 260 22.68 20.68 -16.85
N THR A 261 23.13 19.48 -17.20
CA THR A 261 24.27 18.81 -16.54
C THR A 261 25.57 18.84 -17.35
N ASP A 262 25.54 19.28 -18.61
CA ASP A 262 26.71 19.37 -19.49
C ASP A 262 27.33 20.79 -19.58
N SER A 263 26.91 21.75 -18.74
CA SER A 263 27.45 23.13 -18.74
C SER A 263 28.78 23.31 -17.99
N THR A 264 29.63 22.28 -17.97
CA THR A 264 31.06 22.40 -17.65
C THR A 264 31.88 21.83 -18.79
N ARG A 265 32.05 22.65 -19.83
CA ARG A 265 33.20 22.62 -20.73
C ARG A 265 33.87 23.99 -20.68
#